data_AF-A0A3D1GTE6-F1
#
_entry.id   AF-A0A3D1GTE6-F1
#
_cell.length_a   1.000
_cell.length_b   1.000
_cell.length_c   1.000
_cell.angle_alpha   90.00
_cell.angle_beta   90.00
_cell.angle_gamma   90.00
#
_symmetry.space_group_name_H-M   'P 1'
#
loop_
_entity.id
_entity.type
_entity.pdbx_description
1 polymer ?
#
loop_
_entity_poly.entity_id
_entity_poly.type
_entity_poly.pdbx_seq_one_letter_code
_entity_poly.pdbx_strand_id
1 'polypeptide(L)'
;MKISQTKIMLCNCGKTMPLDGTEIATGCGLSAEAGEAAVASSLCRAQQDRLAEAIDQLAGDERLLVACTQETKTFEDIADELGKPAPQTVNIREMAGWSDAAKTATPKIAALLRAATDPVTPARSMALTSHGRCLIYGGGEAGLALGKALSAQLGVTVMLDKGADGLSAESFAGQLTQGRITKASGHFTAFSLTIDGFAEAEPWGRSTCVFGPATDGVETACDILIDLSGGAPLFTGAEKRDGYLRGAADDSAGLLRLQQQAAEMIGEFEKPIYVNFD
;
A
#
# COMPACT_ATOMS: atom_id res chain seq x y z
N MET A 1 3.57 13.46 32.05
CA MET A 1 2.31 14.23 31.95
C MET A 1 1.25 13.39 31.24
N LYS A 2 -0.03 13.78 31.27
CA LYS A 2 -1.12 13.05 30.62
C LYS A 2 -2.08 14.04 29.92
N ILE A 3 -2.46 13.76 28.68
CA ILE A 3 -3.47 14.51 27.92
C ILE A 3 -4.59 13.52 27.57
N SER A 4 -5.82 13.77 28.02
CA SER A 4 -6.94 12.82 27.91
C SER A 4 -6.54 11.44 28.45
N GLN A 5 -6.57 10.36 27.64
CA GLN A 5 -6.12 9.01 28.04
C GLN A 5 -4.67 8.71 27.64
N THR A 6 -3.91 9.68 27.13
CA THR A 6 -2.55 9.47 26.64
C THR A 6 -1.52 9.99 27.64
N LYS A 7 -0.77 9.07 28.27
CA LYS A 7 0.42 9.36 29.08
C LYS A 7 1.56 9.72 28.13
N ILE A 8 2.28 10.81 28.41
CA ILE A 8 3.34 11.31 27.55
C ILE A 8 4.67 11.30 28.31
N MET A 9 5.68 10.69 27.70
CA MET A 9 7.06 10.70 28.16
C MET A 9 7.95 11.57 27.28
N LEU A 10 8.56 12.57 27.90
CA LEU A 10 9.51 13.48 27.26
C LEU A 10 10.94 12.99 27.49
N CYS A 11 11.79 13.13 26.47
CA CYS A 11 13.21 12.81 26.56
C CYS A 11 14.03 13.92 25.89
N ASN A 12 15.05 14.44 26.58
CA ASN A 12 15.95 15.48 26.05
C ASN A 12 17.17 14.92 25.27
N CYS A 13 17.16 13.62 24.94
CA CYS A 13 18.18 12.93 24.15
C CYS A 13 19.61 13.25 24.61
N GLY A 14 19.94 12.93 25.87
CA GLY A 14 21.24 13.22 26.45
C GLY A 14 21.49 14.71 26.69
N LYS A 15 20.44 15.49 27.02
CA LYS A 15 20.47 16.95 27.22
C LYS A 15 20.86 17.75 25.96
N THR A 16 20.70 17.17 24.78
CA THR A 16 20.98 17.84 23.50
C THR A 16 19.85 18.77 23.05
N MET A 17 18.68 18.69 23.69
CA MET A 17 17.54 19.57 23.45
C MET A 17 17.22 20.41 24.70
N PRO A 18 17.03 21.74 24.58
CA PRO A 18 16.71 22.62 25.70
C PRO A 18 15.22 22.54 26.06
N LEU A 19 14.75 21.37 26.47
CA LEU A 19 13.34 21.13 26.81
C LEU A 19 13.02 21.63 28.23
N ASP A 20 11.96 22.41 28.36
CA ASP A 20 11.32 22.73 29.64
C ASP A 20 10.01 21.95 29.76
N GLY A 21 9.97 20.96 30.64
CA GLY A 21 8.80 20.11 30.83
C GLY A 21 7.57 20.88 31.34
N THR A 22 7.78 21.90 32.17
CA THR A 22 6.70 22.71 32.74
C THR A 22 6.07 23.61 31.67
N GLU A 23 6.90 24.28 30.87
CA GLU A 23 6.40 25.10 29.76
C GLU A 23 5.72 24.25 28.69
N ILE A 24 6.26 23.07 28.37
CA ILE A 24 5.64 22.14 27.41
C ILE A 24 4.28 21.66 27.93
N ALA A 25 4.18 21.27 29.21
CA ALA A 25 2.91 20.86 29.81
C ALA A 25 1.87 21.99 29.76
N THR A 26 2.30 23.20 30.09
CA THR A 26 1.45 24.40 30.03
C THR A 26 0.99 24.69 28.60
N GLY A 27 1.91 24.63 27.62
CA GLY A 27 1.59 24.80 26.20
C GLY A 27 0.66 23.71 25.65
N CYS A 28 0.69 22.52 26.24
CA CYS A 28 -0.27 21.45 25.99
C CYS A 28 -1.64 21.69 26.63
N GLY A 29 -1.85 22.79 27.36
CA GLY A 29 -3.11 23.13 28.03
C GLY A 29 -3.36 22.38 29.33
N LEU A 30 -2.31 21.86 29.98
CA LEU A 30 -2.40 21.25 31.32
C LEU A 30 -2.30 22.34 32.39
N SER A 31 -3.08 22.22 33.46
CA SER A 31 -3.03 23.17 34.58
C SER A 31 -1.76 23.00 35.42
N ALA A 32 -1.38 24.04 36.16
CA ALA A 32 -0.21 23.99 37.05
C ALA A 32 -0.35 22.93 38.16
N GLU A 33 -1.57 22.53 38.53
CA GLU A 33 -1.79 21.46 39.51
C GLU A 33 -1.50 20.05 38.96
N ALA A 34 -1.39 19.89 37.63
CA ALA A 34 -1.04 18.61 37.00
C ALA A 34 0.44 18.22 37.19
N GLY A 35 1.25 19.09 37.82
CA GLY A 35 2.65 18.87 38.15
C GLY A 35 3.60 19.07 36.97
N GLU A 36 4.90 19.15 37.28
CA GLU A 36 5.98 19.26 36.29
C GLU A 36 6.03 18.00 35.40
N ALA A 37 6.07 18.18 34.07
CA ALA A 37 6.30 17.06 33.18
C ALA A 37 7.77 16.64 33.25
N ALA A 38 8.06 15.57 33.99
CA ALA A 38 9.41 15.03 34.07
C ALA A 38 10.01 14.78 32.67
N VAL A 39 11.19 15.34 32.44
CA VAL A 39 11.97 15.16 31.21
C VAL A 39 13.07 14.14 31.47
N ALA A 40 12.98 12.99 30.82
CA ALA A 40 14.03 11.98 30.85
C ALA A 40 15.22 12.40 29.96
N SER A 41 16.33 11.69 30.05
CA SER A 41 17.52 11.92 29.22
C SER A 41 17.92 10.75 28.33
N SER A 42 17.49 9.53 28.63
CA SER A 42 17.96 8.35 27.92
C SER A 42 16.95 7.19 27.97
N LEU A 43 15.67 7.46 27.63
CA LEU A 43 14.60 6.44 27.65
C LEU A 43 14.92 5.19 26.80
N CYS A 44 15.69 5.36 25.72
CA CYS A 44 16.07 4.26 24.81
C CYS A 44 17.33 3.48 25.26
N ARG A 45 18.00 3.89 26.34
CA ARG A 45 19.23 3.26 26.84
C ARG A 45 19.22 3.22 28.37
N ALA A 46 19.83 4.19 29.04
CA ALA A 46 20.10 4.14 30.47
C ALA A 46 18.84 4.26 31.36
N GLN A 47 17.68 4.57 30.77
CA GLN A 47 16.41 4.75 31.47
C GLN A 47 15.27 3.91 30.85
N GLN A 48 15.60 2.75 30.28
CA GLN A 48 14.60 1.81 29.74
C GLN A 48 13.68 1.25 30.82
N ASP A 49 14.18 1.11 32.05
CA ASP A 49 13.40 0.77 33.25
C ASP A 49 12.19 1.70 33.44
N ARG A 50 12.39 3.01 33.32
CA ARG A 50 11.31 4.01 33.42
C ARG A 50 10.28 3.88 32.30
N LEU A 51 10.72 3.50 31.11
CA LEU A 51 9.83 3.28 29.98
C LEU A 51 9.01 2.00 30.20
N ALA A 52 9.67 0.90 30.60
CA ALA A 52 9.02 -0.36 30.91
C ALA A 52 7.98 -0.20 32.02
N GLU A 53 8.31 0.49 33.12
CA GLU A 53 7.37 0.83 34.19
C GLU A 53 6.18 1.66 33.68
N ALA A 54 6.43 2.62 32.78
CA ALA A 54 5.36 3.44 32.23
C ALA A 54 4.41 2.66 31.33
N ILE A 55 4.90 1.65 30.61
CA ILE A 55 4.13 0.72 29.78
C ILE A 55 3.34 -0.25 30.67
N ASP A 56 3.99 -0.85 31.67
CA ASP A 56 3.36 -1.82 32.56
C ASP A 56 2.18 -1.23 33.33
N GLN A 57 2.32 0.02 33.78
CA GLN A 57 1.29 0.78 34.51
C GLN A 57 0.08 1.20 33.66
N LEU A 58 0.10 1.04 32.32
CA LEU A 58 -1.06 1.38 31.50
C LEU A 58 -2.25 0.48 31.84
N ALA A 59 -3.40 1.10 32.09
CA ALA A 59 -4.65 0.42 32.40
C ALA A 59 -5.81 0.87 31.50
N GLY A 60 -6.74 -0.04 31.21
CA GLY A 60 -7.91 0.25 30.37
C GLY A 60 -7.52 0.77 28.99
N ASP A 61 -8.11 1.89 28.58
CA ASP A 61 -7.86 2.54 27.28
C ASP A 61 -6.69 3.56 27.32
N GLU A 62 -5.86 3.51 28.36
CA GLU A 62 -4.69 4.37 28.43
C GLU A 62 -3.66 4.02 27.36
N ARG A 63 -3.07 5.05 26.77
CA ARG A 63 -2.03 4.94 25.74
C ARG A 63 -0.76 5.63 26.22
N LEU A 64 0.39 5.13 25.79
CA LEU A 64 1.68 5.81 26.00
C LEU A 64 2.12 6.48 24.70
N LEU A 65 2.57 7.73 24.81
CA LEU A 65 3.20 8.50 23.74
C LEU A 65 4.64 8.84 24.16
N VAL A 66 5.61 8.43 23.36
CA VAL A 66 7.03 8.73 23.55
C VAL A 66 7.47 9.77 22.53
N ALA A 67 8.07 10.86 23.00
CA ALA A 67 8.47 11.98 22.15
C ALA A 67 9.79 11.75 21.38
N CYS A 68 9.94 10.56 20.77
CA CYS A 68 11.09 10.19 19.94
C CYS A 68 10.65 9.17 18.88
N THR A 69 11.13 9.32 17.64
CA THR A 69 10.89 8.35 16.55
C THR A 69 12.15 7.58 16.12
N GLN A 70 13.34 7.95 16.61
CA GLN A 70 14.58 7.28 16.21
C GLN A 70 14.66 5.85 16.75
N GLU A 71 14.19 5.65 17.98
CA GLU A 71 14.34 4.41 18.73
C GLU A 71 12.99 3.70 18.90
N THR A 72 12.07 3.91 17.95
CA THR A 72 10.73 3.29 17.97
C THR A 72 10.82 1.78 18.12
N LYS A 73 11.73 1.14 17.39
CA LYS A 73 11.91 -0.32 17.47
C LYS A 73 12.27 -0.79 18.89
N THR A 74 13.16 -0.06 19.57
CA THR A 74 13.51 -0.33 20.97
C THR A 74 12.29 -0.24 21.89
N PHE A 75 11.38 0.71 21.64
CA PHE A 75 10.16 0.88 22.46
C PHE A 75 9.12 -0.22 22.18
N GLU A 76 8.99 -0.65 20.92
CA GLU A 76 8.18 -1.80 20.51
C GLU A 76 8.69 -3.09 21.18
N ASP A 77 10.00 -3.35 21.11
CA ASP A 77 10.61 -4.55 21.70
C ASP A 77 10.35 -4.65 23.22
N ILE A 78 10.47 -3.53 23.95
CA ILE A 78 10.16 -3.49 25.40
C ILE A 78 8.67 -3.76 25.65
N ALA A 79 7.77 -3.22 24.82
CA ALA A 79 6.34 -3.46 24.97
C ALA A 79 5.95 -4.91 24.67
N ASP A 80 6.57 -5.51 23.64
CA ASP A 80 6.41 -6.91 23.27
C ASP A 80 6.89 -7.83 24.41
N GLU A 81 8.04 -7.56 25.03
CA GLU A 81 8.54 -8.29 26.20
C GLU A 81 7.57 -8.23 27.40
N LEU A 82 6.85 -7.12 27.56
CA LEU A 82 5.84 -6.92 28.60
C LEU A 82 4.45 -7.44 28.22
N GLY A 83 4.23 -7.88 26.97
CA GLY A 83 2.91 -8.28 26.48
C GLY A 83 1.89 -7.14 26.49
N LYS A 84 2.33 -5.89 26.28
CA LYS A 84 1.52 -4.67 26.32
C LYS A 84 1.49 -3.98 24.95
N PRO A 85 0.49 -3.13 24.66
CA PRO A 85 0.46 -2.36 23.41
C PRO A 85 1.70 -1.47 23.24
N ALA A 86 2.26 -1.45 22.04
CA ALA A 86 3.39 -0.58 21.71
C ALA A 86 3.05 0.91 21.92
N PRO A 87 3.99 1.72 22.45
CA PRO A 87 3.78 3.16 22.58
C PRO A 87 3.67 3.85 21.22
N GLN A 88 2.78 4.83 21.12
CA GLN A 88 2.81 5.79 20.02
C GLN A 88 4.09 6.62 20.10
N THR A 89 4.59 7.08 18.95
CA THR A 89 5.78 7.92 18.88
C THR A 89 5.52 9.21 18.13
N VAL A 90 6.17 10.29 18.57
CA VAL A 90 6.10 11.60 17.90
C VAL A 90 7.48 12.24 17.87
N ASN A 91 7.86 12.75 16.70
CA ASN A 91 9.16 13.38 16.54
C ASN A 91 9.11 14.83 17.02
N ILE A 92 9.66 15.10 18.21
CA ILE A 92 9.93 16.48 18.67
C ILE A 92 11.40 16.86 18.50
N ARG A 93 12.28 15.92 18.16
CA ARG A 93 13.72 16.12 18.14
C ARG A 93 14.16 16.84 16.87
N GLU A 94 14.12 16.16 15.73
CA GLU A 94 14.45 16.77 14.43
C GLU A 94 13.45 17.86 14.05
N MET A 95 12.19 17.71 14.46
CA MET A 95 11.14 18.67 14.13
C MET A 95 11.20 19.95 14.98
N ALA A 96 11.86 19.96 16.14
CA ALA A 96 11.88 21.12 17.02
C ALA A 96 13.16 21.24 17.86
N GLY A 97 13.46 20.27 18.73
CA GLY A 97 14.51 20.38 19.74
C GLY A 97 15.96 20.45 19.21
N TRP A 98 16.20 20.06 17.95
CA TRP A 98 17.47 20.23 17.24
C TRP A 98 17.43 21.31 16.15
N SER A 99 16.36 22.10 16.08
CA SER A 99 16.29 23.23 15.15
C SER A 99 17.09 24.44 15.65
N ASP A 100 17.44 25.37 14.76
CA ASP A 100 18.06 26.65 15.12
C ASP A 100 17.18 27.47 16.10
N ALA A 101 15.86 27.25 16.07
CA ALA A 101 14.88 27.88 16.95
C ALA A 101 14.59 27.08 18.22
N ALA A 102 15.38 26.06 18.57
CA ALA A 102 15.07 25.12 19.66
C ALA A 102 14.72 25.79 21.00
N LYS A 103 15.41 26.89 21.36
CA LYS A 103 15.17 27.64 22.61
C LYS A 103 13.78 28.29 22.71
N THR A 104 13.10 28.50 21.58
CA THR A 104 11.75 29.08 21.52
C THR A 104 10.74 28.11 20.92
N ALA A 105 11.11 26.83 20.77
CA ALA A 105 10.30 25.82 20.09
C ALA A 105 9.22 25.19 20.99
N THR A 106 9.11 25.57 22.27
CA THR A 106 8.11 25.04 23.22
C THR A 106 6.69 25.02 22.63
N PRO A 107 6.17 26.09 21.99
CA PRO A 107 4.82 26.07 21.41
C PRO A 107 4.67 25.03 20.29
N LYS A 108 5.71 24.85 19.46
CA LYS A 108 5.73 23.84 18.39
C LYS A 108 5.75 22.43 18.97
N ILE A 109 6.57 22.19 20.00
CA ILE A 109 6.63 20.90 20.69
C ILE A 109 5.28 20.56 21.30
N ALA A 110 4.66 21.50 22.02
CA ALA A 110 3.32 21.30 22.58
C ALA A 110 2.26 20.99 21.51
N ALA A 111 2.29 21.70 20.37
CA ALA A 111 1.40 21.44 19.25
C ALA A 111 1.59 20.04 18.65
N LEU A 112 2.84 19.60 18.45
CA LEU A 112 3.16 18.26 17.95
C LEU A 112 2.65 17.17 18.91
N LEU A 113 2.85 17.37 20.21
CA LEU A 113 2.38 16.43 21.23
C LEU A 113 0.86 16.36 21.25
N ARG A 114 0.15 17.50 21.23
CA ARG A 114 -1.32 17.51 21.18
C ARG A 114 -1.87 16.84 19.93
N ALA A 115 -1.32 17.17 18.75
CA ALA A 115 -1.72 16.55 17.49
C ALA A 115 -1.53 15.03 17.52
N ALA A 116 -0.47 14.54 18.17
CA ALA A 116 -0.24 13.11 18.34
C ALA A 116 -1.21 12.43 19.35
N THR A 117 -1.91 13.21 20.19
CA THR A 117 -2.93 12.67 21.11
C THR A 117 -4.34 12.66 20.54
N ASP A 118 -4.56 13.35 19.41
CA ASP A 118 -5.87 13.39 18.78
C ASP A 118 -6.28 11.99 18.31
N PRO A 119 -7.55 11.61 18.47
CA PRO A 119 -8.03 10.32 18.01
C PRO A 119 -7.92 10.25 16.47
N VAL A 120 -7.17 9.27 15.97
CA VAL A 120 -7.16 8.93 14.55
C VAL A 120 -8.41 8.11 14.26
N THR A 121 -9.40 8.70 13.60
CA THR A 121 -10.53 7.94 13.08
C THR A 121 -10.03 7.03 11.95
N PRO A 122 -10.22 5.69 12.04
CA PRO A 122 -9.84 4.79 10.95
C PRO A 122 -10.57 5.23 9.68
N ALA A 123 -9.84 5.35 8.56
CA ALA A 123 -10.48 5.61 7.29
C ALA A 123 -11.44 4.45 6.97
N ARG A 124 -12.66 4.76 6.53
CA ARG A 124 -13.58 3.73 6.04
C ARG A 124 -12.89 2.99 4.90
N SER A 125 -12.90 1.67 4.93
CA SER A 125 -12.31 0.86 3.87
C SER A 125 -13.37 0.14 3.06
N MET A 126 -12.99 -0.26 1.85
CA MET A 126 -13.76 -1.13 0.97
C MET A 126 -12.95 -2.40 0.71
N ALA A 127 -13.56 -3.54 0.95
CA ALA A 127 -13.00 -4.83 0.57
C ALA A 127 -13.18 -5.04 -0.95
N LEU A 128 -12.13 -5.53 -1.59
CA LEU A 128 -12.09 -5.95 -2.99
C LEU A 128 -11.65 -7.41 -3.03
N THR A 129 -12.31 -8.24 -3.84
CA THR A 129 -11.96 -9.66 -3.97
C THR A 129 -11.59 -9.94 -5.43
N SER A 130 -10.34 -10.30 -5.67
CA SER A 130 -9.87 -10.76 -6.96
C SER A 130 -9.92 -12.29 -7.01
N HIS A 131 -10.56 -12.84 -8.05
CA HIS A 131 -10.55 -14.27 -8.34
C HIS A 131 -9.40 -14.66 -9.28
N GLY A 132 -8.48 -13.74 -9.57
CA GLY A 132 -7.32 -13.99 -10.41
C GLY A 132 -7.65 -14.16 -11.89
N ARG A 133 -8.78 -13.62 -12.37
CA ARG A 133 -9.10 -13.60 -13.81
C ARG A 133 -8.22 -12.57 -14.50
N CYS A 134 -7.19 -13.03 -15.20
CA CYS A 134 -6.17 -12.17 -15.82
C CYS A 134 -6.29 -12.19 -17.34
N LEU A 135 -6.58 -11.03 -17.94
CA LEU A 135 -6.51 -10.86 -19.38
C LEU A 135 -5.19 -10.18 -19.78
N ILE A 136 -4.42 -10.81 -20.66
CA ILE A 136 -3.22 -10.24 -21.28
C ILE A 136 -3.58 -9.84 -22.71
N TYR A 137 -3.45 -8.55 -23.03
CA TYR A 137 -3.81 -7.99 -24.33
C TYR A 137 -2.58 -7.59 -25.14
N GLY A 138 -2.44 -8.19 -26.32
CA GLY A 138 -1.35 -7.95 -27.26
C GLY A 138 -0.03 -8.65 -26.88
N GLY A 139 1.07 -8.15 -27.44
CA GLY A 139 2.41 -8.63 -27.14
C GLY A 139 2.86 -9.92 -27.83
N GLY A 140 2.00 -10.54 -28.68
CA GLY A 140 2.36 -11.70 -29.48
C GLY A 140 3.00 -12.83 -28.65
N GLU A 141 4.22 -13.23 -29.01
CA GLU A 141 4.96 -14.30 -28.33
C GLU A 141 5.28 -13.93 -26.87
N ALA A 142 5.62 -12.67 -26.61
CA ALA A 142 5.88 -12.19 -25.25
C ALA A 142 4.62 -12.25 -24.37
N GLY A 143 3.46 -11.90 -24.93
CA GLY A 143 2.18 -12.03 -24.24
C GLY A 143 1.82 -13.48 -23.92
N LEU A 144 2.05 -14.40 -24.87
CA LEU A 144 1.84 -15.83 -24.67
C LEU A 144 2.81 -16.42 -23.63
N ALA A 145 4.09 -16.04 -23.67
CA ALA A 145 5.09 -16.47 -22.71
C ALA A 145 4.76 -15.99 -21.28
N LEU A 146 4.35 -14.72 -21.13
CA LEU A 146 3.87 -14.19 -19.86
C LEU A 146 2.63 -14.94 -19.37
N GLY A 147 1.69 -15.23 -20.27
CA GLY A 147 0.49 -15.99 -19.93
C GLY A 147 0.81 -17.40 -19.43
N LYS A 148 1.74 -18.11 -20.08
CA LYS A 148 2.24 -19.41 -19.61
C LYS A 148 2.83 -19.30 -18.20
N ALA A 149 3.65 -18.29 -17.95
CA ALA A 149 4.27 -18.07 -16.64
C ALA A 149 3.26 -17.78 -15.52
N LEU A 150 2.13 -17.11 -15.83
CA LEU A 150 1.08 -16.79 -14.87
C LEU A 150 0.01 -17.87 -14.70
N SER A 151 -0.12 -18.78 -15.67
CA SER A 151 -1.19 -19.80 -15.72
C SER A 151 -1.21 -20.80 -14.54
N ALA A 152 -0.12 -20.91 -13.80
CA ALA A 152 -0.05 -21.75 -12.60
C ALA A 152 -0.79 -21.14 -11.39
N GLN A 153 -1.01 -19.82 -11.39
CA GLN A 153 -1.57 -19.07 -10.25
C GLN A 153 -2.88 -18.34 -10.60
N LEU A 154 -3.03 -17.93 -11.86
CA LEU A 154 -4.15 -17.11 -12.31
C LEU A 154 -4.96 -17.82 -13.41
N GLY A 155 -6.24 -17.48 -13.51
CA GLY A 155 -7.07 -17.82 -14.65
C GLY A 155 -6.73 -16.91 -15.82
N VAL A 156 -5.80 -17.34 -16.68
CA VAL A 156 -5.23 -16.49 -17.73
C VAL A 156 -5.96 -16.66 -19.07
N THR A 157 -6.31 -15.51 -19.66
CA THR A 157 -6.68 -15.37 -21.08
C THR A 157 -5.64 -14.49 -21.77
N VAL A 158 -5.09 -14.94 -22.90
CA VAL A 158 -4.19 -14.16 -23.76
C VAL A 158 -4.96 -13.78 -25.02
N MET A 159 -5.05 -12.49 -25.30
CA MET A 159 -5.74 -11.96 -26.48
C MET A 159 -4.77 -11.28 -27.42
N LEU A 160 -4.64 -11.80 -28.63
CA LEU A 160 -3.79 -11.25 -29.68
C LEU A 160 -4.49 -10.11 -30.41
N ASP A 161 -3.84 -8.94 -30.51
CA ASP A 161 -4.37 -7.73 -31.15
C ASP A 161 -4.01 -7.62 -32.65
N LYS A 162 -3.06 -8.44 -33.12
CA LYS A 162 -2.52 -8.46 -34.49
C LYS A 162 -2.56 -9.85 -35.15
N GLY A 163 -3.40 -10.76 -34.65
CA GLY A 163 -3.45 -12.15 -35.10
C GLY A 163 -2.26 -12.99 -34.62
N ALA A 164 -2.14 -14.23 -35.11
CA ALA A 164 -1.13 -15.20 -34.66
C ALA A 164 -0.03 -15.53 -35.68
N ASP A 165 0.24 -14.61 -36.62
CA ASP A 165 1.31 -14.80 -37.58
C ASP A 165 2.65 -15.00 -36.87
N GLY A 166 3.29 -16.14 -37.12
CA GLY A 166 4.57 -16.51 -36.51
C GLY A 166 4.47 -17.11 -35.09
N LEU A 167 3.28 -17.27 -34.51
CA LEU A 167 3.09 -17.94 -33.23
C LEU A 167 2.96 -19.46 -33.39
N SER A 168 3.79 -20.18 -32.64
CA SER A 168 3.71 -21.64 -32.53
C SER A 168 2.47 -22.08 -31.74
N ALA A 169 1.78 -23.11 -32.24
CA ALA A 169 0.64 -23.75 -31.57
C ALA A 169 1.08 -24.67 -30.42
N GLU A 170 1.84 -24.13 -29.47
CA GLU A 170 2.23 -24.88 -28.28
C GLU A 170 1.08 -25.00 -27.29
N SER A 171 1.09 -26.08 -26.50
CA SER A 171 0.13 -26.27 -25.40
C SER A 171 0.17 -25.07 -24.44
N PHE A 172 -0.99 -24.51 -24.16
CA PHE A 172 -1.19 -23.41 -23.22
C PHE A 172 -2.33 -23.77 -22.27
N ALA A 173 -2.08 -23.66 -20.95
CA ALA A 173 -3.04 -24.03 -19.91
C ALA A 173 -4.12 -22.95 -19.66
N GLY A 174 -4.08 -21.83 -20.38
CA GLY A 174 -5.10 -20.77 -20.36
C GLY A 174 -5.89 -20.70 -21.67
N GLN A 175 -6.65 -19.62 -21.85
CA GLN A 175 -7.39 -19.37 -23.09
C GLN A 175 -6.58 -18.49 -24.03
N LEU A 176 -6.42 -18.91 -25.28
CA LEU A 176 -5.83 -18.07 -26.33
C LEU A 176 -6.96 -17.55 -27.24
N THR A 177 -7.06 -16.24 -27.37
CA THR A 177 -8.06 -15.56 -28.21
C THR A 177 -7.40 -14.52 -29.10
N GLN A 178 -8.17 -14.00 -30.06
CA GLN A 178 -7.81 -12.80 -30.81
C GLN A 178 -8.94 -11.78 -30.74
N GLY A 179 -8.63 -10.53 -31.02
CA GLY A 179 -9.61 -9.45 -31.11
C GLY A 179 -9.01 -8.09 -30.80
N ARG A 180 -9.83 -7.05 -30.93
CA ARG A 180 -9.48 -5.66 -30.62
C ARG A 180 -10.39 -5.14 -29.53
N ILE A 181 -9.82 -4.69 -28.41
CA ILE A 181 -10.58 -4.00 -27.37
C ILE A 181 -11.00 -2.62 -27.90
N THR A 182 -12.31 -2.37 -27.98
CA THR A 182 -12.89 -1.10 -28.44
C THR A 182 -13.41 -0.23 -27.31
N LYS A 183 -13.76 -0.84 -26.17
CA LYS A 183 -14.14 -0.13 -24.94
C LYS A 183 -13.55 -0.84 -23.74
N ALA A 184 -13.09 -0.06 -22.76
CA ALA A 184 -12.63 -0.54 -21.47
C ALA A 184 -13.17 0.35 -20.35
N SER A 185 -13.69 -0.28 -19.30
CA SER A 185 -14.23 0.42 -18.12
C SER A 185 -14.01 -0.42 -16.87
N GLY A 186 -14.28 0.16 -15.70
CA GLY A 186 -14.16 -0.52 -14.42
C GLY A 186 -12.84 -0.28 -13.70
N HIS A 187 -12.56 -1.14 -12.73
CA HIS A 187 -11.42 -1.03 -11.81
C HIS A 187 -10.89 -2.41 -11.45
N PHE A 188 -9.80 -2.48 -10.68
CA PHE A 188 -9.30 -3.74 -10.14
C PHE A 188 -10.43 -4.61 -9.57
N THR A 189 -10.46 -5.90 -9.91
CA THR A 189 -11.53 -6.89 -9.59
C THR A 189 -12.82 -6.82 -10.43
N ALA A 190 -13.01 -5.75 -11.22
CA ALA A 190 -14.25 -5.54 -11.99
C ALA A 190 -14.00 -4.74 -13.28
N PHE A 191 -13.06 -5.18 -14.12
CA PHE A 191 -12.91 -4.62 -15.47
C PHE A 191 -13.95 -5.20 -16.41
N SER A 192 -14.51 -4.36 -17.26
CA SER A 192 -15.44 -4.73 -18.34
C SER A 192 -14.91 -4.21 -19.67
N LEU A 193 -14.84 -5.10 -20.65
CA LEU A 193 -14.24 -4.85 -21.96
C LEU A 193 -15.21 -5.21 -23.08
N THR A 194 -15.22 -4.43 -24.15
CA THR A 194 -15.91 -4.76 -25.42
C THR A 194 -14.87 -5.05 -26.49
N ILE A 195 -15.04 -6.16 -27.20
CA ILE A 195 -14.06 -6.68 -28.16
C ILE A 195 -14.73 -6.86 -29.53
N ASP A 196 -14.09 -6.31 -30.55
CA ASP A 196 -14.41 -6.61 -31.95
C ASP A 196 -13.44 -7.62 -32.52
N GLY A 197 -13.87 -8.41 -33.51
CA GLY A 197 -13.08 -9.46 -34.13
C GLY A 197 -12.73 -10.60 -33.17
N PHE A 198 -13.56 -10.84 -32.15
CA PHE A 198 -13.30 -11.87 -31.14
C PHE A 198 -13.37 -13.27 -31.75
N ALA A 199 -12.33 -14.07 -31.55
CA ALA A 199 -12.35 -15.51 -31.83
C ALA A 199 -11.43 -16.27 -30.86
N GLU A 200 -11.82 -17.48 -30.49
CA GLU A 200 -11.01 -18.39 -29.68
C GLU A 200 -10.13 -19.27 -30.57
N ALA A 201 -8.95 -19.63 -30.06
CA ALA A 201 -8.04 -20.55 -30.74
C ALA A 201 -8.59 -21.97 -30.73
N GLU A 202 -8.51 -22.65 -31.86
CA GLU A 202 -8.94 -24.03 -32.03
C GLU A 202 -7.91 -25.02 -31.46
N PRO A 203 -8.34 -26.09 -30.79
CA PRO A 203 -7.44 -27.03 -30.12
C PRO A 203 -6.63 -27.92 -31.08
N TRP A 204 -6.94 -27.91 -32.38
CA TRP A 204 -6.27 -28.74 -33.40
C TRP A 204 -5.26 -27.98 -34.27
N GLY A 205 -4.88 -26.75 -33.90
CA GLY A 205 -3.74 -26.07 -34.52
C GLY A 205 -2.46 -26.90 -34.35
N ARG A 206 -1.78 -27.24 -35.45
CA ARG A 206 -0.56 -28.09 -35.40
C ARG A 206 0.72 -27.26 -35.36
N SER A 207 0.95 -26.46 -36.40
CA SER A 207 2.17 -25.65 -36.57
C SER A 207 1.94 -24.18 -36.24
N THR A 208 0.70 -23.71 -36.39
CA THR A 208 0.28 -22.32 -36.15
C THR A 208 -1.07 -22.34 -35.46
N CYS A 209 -1.33 -21.32 -34.64
CA CYS A 209 -2.65 -21.15 -34.05
C CYS A 209 -3.69 -20.89 -35.15
N VAL A 210 -4.84 -21.54 -35.03
CA VAL A 210 -5.98 -21.35 -35.92
C VAL A 210 -7.12 -20.79 -35.09
N PHE A 211 -7.82 -19.78 -35.60
CA PHE A 211 -8.99 -19.21 -34.94
C PHE A 211 -10.24 -19.49 -35.75
N GLY A 212 -11.35 -19.69 -35.06
CA GLY A 212 -12.66 -19.83 -35.67
C GLY A 212 -13.18 -18.49 -36.25
N PRO A 213 -14.45 -18.48 -36.69
CA PRO A 213 -15.12 -17.27 -37.14
C PRO A 213 -15.13 -16.17 -36.07
N ALA A 214 -14.82 -14.94 -36.48
CA ALA A 214 -14.78 -13.80 -35.58
C ALA A 214 -16.16 -13.18 -35.33
N THR A 215 -16.38 -12.67 -34.13
CA THR A 215 -17.62 -11.98 -33.71
C THR A 215 -17.31 -10.59 -33.15
N ASP A 216 -18.09 -9.59 -33.54
CA ASP A 216 -17.95 -8.22 -33.05
C ASP A 216 -18.83 -7.94 -31.83
N GLY A 217 -18.45 -6.95 -31.02
CA GLY A 217 -19.23 -6.52 -29.86
C GLY A 217 -19.28 -7.50 -28.68
N VAL A 218 -18.31 -8.40 -28.57
CA VAL A 218 -18.24 -9.38 -27.46
C VAL A 218 -17.87 -8.66 -26.16
N GLU A 219 -18.65 -8.89 -25.10
CA GLU A 219 -18.36 -8.38 -23.77
C GLU A 219 -17.63 -9.42 -22.93
N THR A 220 -16.59 -9.00 -22.21
CA THR A 220 -15.87 -9.84 -21.25
C THR A 220 -15.50 -9.06 -19.99
N ALA A 221 -15.25 -9.79 -18.90
CA ALA A 221 -14.84 -9.22 -17.63
C ALA A 221 -13.60 -9.93 -17.08
N CYS A 222 -12.73 -9.15 -16.44
CA CYS A 222 -11.52 -9.66 -15.78
C CYS A 222 -11.22 -8.86 -14.50
N ASP A 223 -10.40 -9.45 -13.63
CA ASP A 223 -9.96 -8.81 -12.40
C ASP A 223 -8.69 -8.00 -12.62
N ILE A 224 -7.80 -8.51 -13.49
CA ILE A 224 -6.49 -7.97 -13.84
C ILE A 224 -6.41 -7.85 -15.37
N LEU A 225 -5.94 -6.70 -15.86
CA LEU A 225 -5.69 -6.45 -17.27
C LEU A 225 -4.22 -6.07 -17.49
N ILE A 226 -3.48 -6.90 -18.22
CA ILE A 226 -2.11 -6.62 -18.64
C ILE A 226 -2.11 -6.18 -20.10
N ASP A 227 -1.71 -4.94 -20.37
CA ASP A 227 -1.68 -4.36 -21.72
C ASP A 227 -0.24 -4.30 -22.25
N LEU A 228 -0.01 -5.11 -23.28
CA LEU A 228 1.23 -5.23 -24.06
C LEU A 228 1.01 -4.81 -25.53
N SER A 229 -0.11 -4.16 -25.86
CA SER A 229 -0.47 -3.80 -27.23
C SER A 229 0.48 -2.78 -27.88
N GLY A 230 1.17 -2.00 -27.05
CA GLY A 230 2.01 -0.87 -27.49
C GLY A 230 1.21 0.34 -28.02
N GLY A 231 -0.13 0.25 -28.04
CA GLY A 231 -1.03 1.34 -28.44
C GLY A 231 -1.24 2.39 -27.35
N ALA A 232 -2.15 3.33 -27.57
CA ALA A 232 -2.57 4.25 -26.50
C ALA A 232 -3.18 3.46 -25.33
N PRO A 233 -2.98 3.89 -24.07
CA PRO A 233 -3.57 3.21 -22.91
C PRO A 233 -5.10 3.12 -23.02
N LEU A 234 -5.66 1.99 -22.56
CA LEU A 234 -7.10 1.72 -22.58
C LEU A 234 -7.90 2.59 -21.59
N PHE A 235 -7.20 3.18 -20.61
CA PHE A 235 -7.79 4.05 -19.58
C PHE A 235 -7.04 5.37 -19.49
N THR A 236 -7.77 6.43 -19.13
CA THR A 236 -7.15 7.69 -18.67
C THR A 236 -6.54 7.49 -17.28
N GLY A 237 -5.36 8.09 -17.05
CA GLY A 237 -4.61 7.92 -15.79
C GLY A 237 -4.20 6.48 -15.53
N ALA A 238 -3.72 5.79 -16.58
CA ALA A 238 -3.33 4.38 -16.57
C ALA A 238 -2.44 4.01 -15.37
N GLU A 239 -1.49 4.87 -15.04
CA GLU A 239 -0.51 4.68 -13.97
C GLU A 239 -1.11 4.68 -12.55
N LYS A 240 -2.37 5.12 -12.40
CA LYS A 240 -3.08 5.19 -11.11
C LYS A 240 -4.16 4.13 -10.96
N ARG A 241 -4.34 3.28 -11.99
CA ARG A 241 -5.42 2.31 -12.01
C ARG A 241 -4.91 0.97 -11.54
N ASP A 242 -5.21 0.65 -10.29
CA ASP A 242 -4.96 -0.68 -9.73
C ASP A 242 -5.53 -1.75 -10.68
N GLY A 243 -4.79 -2.84 -10.87
CA GLY A 243 -5.20 -3.97 -11.73
C GLY A 243 -5.01 -3.77 -13.23
N TYR A 244 -4.73 -2.55 -13.69
CA TYR A 244 -4.35 -2.29 -15.08
C TYR A 244 -2.83 -2.11 -15.17
N LEU A 245 -2.15 -3.15 -15.64
CA LEU A 245 -0.70 -3.19 -15.72
C LEU A 245 -0.27 -3.02 -17.18
N ARG A 246 0.69 -2.13 -17.45
CA ARG A 246 1.11 -1.84 -18.83
C ARG A 246 2.62 -1.98 -18.98
N GLY A 247 3.04 -2.58 -20.09
CA GLY A 247 4.45 -2.75 -20.42
C GLY A 247 4.70 -2.87 -21.91
N ALA A 248 5.98 -2.84 -22.27
CA ALA A 248 6.41 -3.06 -23.65
C ALA A 248 6.77 -4.54 -23.85
N ALA A 249 6.32 -5.13 -24.95
CA ALA A 249 6.53 -6.53 -25.26
C ALA A 249 8.02 -6.90 -25.47
N ASP A 250 8.86 -5.92 -25.79
CA ASP A 250 10.31 -6.06 -25.98
C ASP A 250 11.13 -5.73 -24.72
N ASP A 251 10.51 -5.27 -23.63
CA ASP A 251 11.17 -5.04 -22.33
C ASP A 251 11.09 -6.29 -21.45
N SER A 252 12.08 -7.17 -21.57
CA SER A 252 12.16 -8.41 -20.77
C SER A 252 12.15 -8.15 -19.26
N ALA A 253 12.80 -7.09 -18.79
CA ALA A 253 12.83 -6.74 -17.37
C ALA A 253 11.46 -6.20 -16.92
N GLY A 254 10.77 -5.45 -17.77
CA GLY A 254 9.40 -5.00 -17.57
C GLY A 254 8.41 -6.16 -17.48
N LEU A 255 8.50 -7.13 -18.38
CA LEU A 255 7.64 -8.32 -18.36
C LEU A 255 7.81 -9.13 -17.06
N LEU A 256 9.04 -9.26 -16.55
CA LEU A 256 9.28 -9.94 -15.27
C LEU A 256 8.63 -9.18 -14.09
N ARG A 257 8.72 -7.84 -14.07
CA ARG A 257 8.04 -7.02 -13.07
C ARG A 257 6.53 -7.16 -13.16
N LEU A 258 5.97 -7.15 -14.37
CA LEU A 258 4.54 -7.36 -14.59
C LEU A 258 4.08 -8.74 -14.10
N GLN A 259 4.88 -9.78 -14.37
CA GLN A 259 4.60 -11.13 -13.89
C GLN A 259 4.55 -11.19 -12.36
N GLN A 260 5.59 -10.68 -11.69
CA GLN A 260 5.66 -10.67 -10.22
C GLN A 260 4.50 -9.89 -9.61
N GLN A 261 4.20 -8.71 -10.16
CA GLN A 261 3.11 -7.88 -9.69
C GLN A 261 1.76 -8.59 -9.88
N ALA A 262 1.45 -9.10 -11.08
CA ALA A 262 0.16 -9.73 -11.36
C ALA A 262 -0.09 -10.99 -10.52
N ALA A 263 0.96 -11.78 -10.26
CA ALA A 263 0.91 -12.99 -9.45
C ALA A 263 0.37 -12.75 -8.02
N GLU A 264 0.61 -11.56 -7.47
CA GLU A 264 0.17 -11.17 -6.13
C GLU A 264 -1.25 -10.57 -6.11
N MET A 265 -1.90 -10.41 -7.27
CA MET A 265 -3.20 -9.74 -7.41
C MET A 265 -4.41 -10.69 -7.34
N ILE A 266 -4.32 -11.75 -6.54
CA ILE A 266 -5.39 -12.71 -6.27
C ILE A 266 -5.69 -12.78 -4.77
N GLY A 267 -6.97 -12.84 -4.39
CA GLY A 267 -7.39 -12.86 -2.99
C GLY A 267 -8.14 -11.60 -2.55
N GLU A 268 -8.10 -11.32 -1.25
CA GLU A 268 -8.80 -10.19 -0.62
C GLU A 268 -7.87 -8.99 -0.45
N PHE A 269 -8.37 -7.82 -0.81
CA PHE A 269 -7.67 -6.54 -0.75
C PHE A 269 -8.53 -5.52 -0.03
N GLU A 270 -7.88 -4.56 0.62
CA GLU A 270 -8.56 -3.49 1.33
C GLU A 270 -8.10 -2.15 0.76
N LYS A 271 -9.07 -1.32 0.36
CA LYS A 271 -8.79 0.02 -0.16
C LYS A 271 -9.41 1.09 0.75
N PRO A 272 -8.60 2.00 1.33
CA PRO A 272 -9.11 3.10 2.13
C PRO A 272 -9.88 4.10 1.28
N ILE A 273 -10.99 4.60 1.81
CA ILE A 273 -11.84 5.63 1.23
C ILE A 273 -11.51 6.95 1.91
N TYR A 274 -10.94 7.89 1.16
CA TYR A 274 -10.50 9.19 1.66
C TYR A 274 -11.48 10.35 1.40
N VAL A 275 -12.63 10.08 0.76
CA VAL A 275 -13.60 11.12 0.37
C VAL A 275 -14.93 10.86 1.08
N ASN A 276 -15.41 11.86 1.80
CA ASN A 276 -16.78 11.91 2.31
C ASN A 276 -17.62 12.76 1.35
N PHE A 277 -18.56 12.15 0.63
CA PHE A 277 -19.57 12.88 -0.13
C PHE A 277 -20.79 13.00 0.77
N ASP A 278 -20.75 13.96 1.70
CA ASP A 278 -21.98 14.44 2.36
C ASP A 278 -22.74 15.38 1.41
#